data_AF-M6KGA3-F1
#
_entry.id   AF-M6KGA3-F1
#
_cell.length_a   1.000
_cell.length_b   1.000
_cell.length_c   1.000
_cell.angle_alpha   90.00
_cell.angle_beta   90.00
_cell.angle_gamma   90.00
#
_symmetry.space_group_name_H-M   'P 1'
#
loop_
_entity.id
_entity.type
_entity.pdbx_description
1 polymer ?
#
loop_
_entity_poly.entity_id
_entity_poly.type
_entity_poly.pdbx_seq_one_letter_code
_entity_poly.pdbx_strand_id
1 'polypeptide(L)'
;MEKELKDSYYLVTNSLFNRPGFQIFMMFKPILLEELSKNFEKAFPIKVLKKEKQNENKKLLSEKIPLQILLVEDNVINQKIALRLLTKLGYNADSALNGLEGIEKLKTKITI
;
A
#
# COMPACT_ATOMS: atom_id res chain seq x y z
N MET A 1 21.62 15.58 11.19
CA MET A 1 21.21 15.17 9.83
C MET A 1 20.05 14.17 9.81
N GLU A 2 20.21 12.88 10.18
CA GLU A 2 19.08 11.92 10.13
C GLU A 2 17.91 12.26 11.05
N LYS A 3 18.21 12.74 12.26
CA LYS A 3 17.21 13.13 13.26
C LYS A 3 16.40 14.35 12.80
N GLU A 4 17.06 15.35 12.23
CA GLU A 4 16.43 16.56 11.68
C GLU A 4 15.60 16.28 10.43
N LEU A 5 16.05 15.35 9.58
CA LEU A 5 15.23 14.85 8.47
C LEU A 5 13.96 14.20 9.03
N LYS A 6 14.11 13.29 10.00
CA LYS A 6 12.97 12.58 10.63
C LYS A 6 11.98 13.55 11.28
N ASP A 7 12.46 14.60 11.92
CA ASP A 7 11.65 15.63 12.58
C ASP A 7 10.97 16.57 11.57
N SER A 8 11.67 16.99 10.51
CA SER A 8 11.10 17.76 9.39
C SER A 8 10.01 16.97 8.66
N TYR A 9 10.26 15.69 8.39
CA TYR A 9 9.24 14.77 7.87
C TYR A 9 8.07 14.67 8.85
N TYR A 10 8.28 14.47 10.14
CA TYR A 10 7.20 14.37 11.12
C TYR A 10 6.29 15.62 11.16
N LEU A 11 6.87 16.82 11.02
CA LEU A 11 6.12 18.09 11.02
C LEU A 11 5.32 18.31 9.73
N VAL A 12 5.89 18.02 8.56
CA VAL A 12 5.18 18.09 7.26
C VAL A 12 4.05 17.06 7.24
N THR A 13 4.29 15.89 7.81
CA THR A 13 3.36 14.78 7.77
C THR A 13 2.18 14.99 8.73
N ASN A 14 2.36 15.50 9.96
CA ASN A 14 1.22 15.70 10.88
C ASN A 14 0.07 16.57 10.33
N SER A 15 0.35 17.57 9.49
CA SER A 15 -0.68 18.42 8.86
C SER A 15 -1.34 17.81 7.62
N LEU A 16 -0.61 16.97 6.88
CA LEU A 16 -1.11 16.27 5.68
C LEU A 16 -1.85 14.95 6.02
N PHE A 17 -1.55 14.33 7.17
CA PHE A 17 -1.84 12.91 7.43
C PHE A 17 -3.18 12.68 8.15
N ASN A 18 -3.75 13.71 8.79
CA ASN A 18 -5.06 13.63 9.44
C ASN A 18 -6.19 14.13 8.53
N ARG A 19 -6.25 13.62 7.30
CA ARG A 19 -7.41 13.79 6.42
C ARG A 19 -8.28 12.54 6.48
N PRO A 20 -9.58 12.66 6.80
CA PRO A 20 -10.51 11.54 6.72
C PRO A 20 -10.42 10.85 5.36
N GLY A 21 -10.27 9.53 5.37
CA GLY A 21 -10.15 8.71 4.15
C GLY A 21 -8.73 8.53 3.61
N PHE A 22 -7.71 9.14 4.22
CA PHE A 22 -6.31 8.92 3.84
C PHE A 22 -5.54 8.25 4.97
N GLN A 23 -4.80 7.19 4.65
CA GLN A 23 -3.87 6.54 5.58
C GLN A 23 -2.50 6.51 4.93
N ILE A 24 -1.47 6.91 5.67
CA ILE A 24 -0.11 7.01 5.14
C ILE A 24 0.82 6.18 6.02
N PHE A 25 1.65 5.37 5.36
CA PHE A 25 2.63 4.50 5.99
C PHE A 25 4.01 4.86 5.46
N MET A 26 4.99 4.97 6.36
CA MET A 26 6.39 5.14 5.96
C MET A 26 7.06 3.78 5.82
N MET A 27 7.88 3.64 4.78
CA MET A 27 8.70 2.45 4.53
C MET A 27 10.06 2.90 4.01
N PHE A 28 11.12 2.19 4.40
CA PHE A 28 12.45 2.46 3.87
C PHE A 28 12.67 1.68 2.57
N LYS A 29 13.39 2.27 1.61
CA LYS A 29 13.86 1.55 0.43
C LYS A 29 15.15 0.77 0.81
N PRO A 30 15.30 -0.50 0.39
CA PRO A 30 14.37 -1.28 -0.44
C PRO A 30 13.15 -1.76 0.34
N ILE A 31 11.98 -1.63 -0.28
CA ILE A 31 10.70 -2.06 0.32
C ILE A 31 10.72 -3.58 0.50
N LEU A 32 10.57 -4.02 1.75
CA LEU A 32 10.53 -5.45 2.08
C LEU A 32 9.10 -5.98 2.00
N LEU A 33 8.93 -7.22 1.53
CA LEU A 33 7.63 -7.87 1.39
C LEU A 33 6.89 -7.98 2.72
N GLU A 34 7.62 -8.31 3.80
CA GLU A 34 7.05 -8.45 5.15
C GLU A 34 6.55 -7.11 5.70
N GLU A 35 7.33 -6.04 5.50
CA GLU A 35 6.95 -4.70 5.94
C GLU A 35 5.71 -4.20 5.16
N LEU A 36 5.67 -4.46 3.85
CA LEU A 36 4.51 -4.13 3.01
C LEU A 36 3.25 -4.86 3.48
N SER A 37 3.36 -6.16 3.74
CA SER A 37 2.25 -6.98 4.25
C SER A 37 1.72 -6.47 5.59
N LYS A 38 2.62 -6.17 6.53
CA LYS A 38 2.26 -5.64 7.85
C LYS A 38 1.56 -4.27 7.74
N ASN A 39 2.00 -3.43 6.82
CA ASN A 39 1.38 -2.12 6.61
C ASN A 39 -0.03 -2.26 6.00
N PHE A 40 -0.27 -3.24 5.13
CA PHE A 40 -1.62 -3.51 4.60
C PHE A 40 -2.58 -3.96 5.70
N GLU A 41 -2.14 -4.85 6.61
CA GLU A 41 -2.96 -5.29 7.75
C GLU A 41 -3.30 -4.13 8.71
N LYS A 42 -2.36 -3.20 8.91
CA LYS A 42 -2.59 -1.99 9.70
C LYS A 42 -3.51 -0.99 8.99
N ALA A 43 -3.36 -0.85 7.68
CA ALA A 43 -4.14 0.07 6.85
C ALA A 43 -5.60 -0.36 6.74
N PHE A 44 -5.81 -1.66 6.65
CA PHE A 44 -7.12 -2.26 6.50
C PHE A 44 -7.31 -3.28 7.60
N PRO A 45 -7.53 -2.81 8.86
CA PRO A 45 -7.75 -3.71 9.97
C PRO A 45 -9.01 -4.52 9.66
N ILE A 46 -8.82 -5.77 9.27
CA ILE A 46 -9.91 -6.71 9.11
C ILE A 46 -10.58 -6.78 10.47
N LYS A 47 -11.88 -6.47 10.56
CA LYS A 47 -12.70 -6.91 11.69
C LYS A 47 -12.76 -8.43 11.63
N VAL A 48 -11.68 -9.09 12.05
CA VAL A 48 -11.63 -10.55 12.16
C VAL A 48 -12.61 -10.89 13.26
N LEU A 49 -13.81 -11.29 12.85
CA LEU A 49 -14.68 -12.10 13.69
C LEU A 49 -13.83 -13.27 14.18
N LYS A 50 -13.53 -13.24 15.48
CA LYS A 50 -12.94 -14.27 16.33
C LYS A 50 -12.31 -15.49 15.63
N LYS A 51 -11.00 -15.65 15.89
CA LYS A 51 -10.28 -16.94 16.04
C LYS A 51 -10.92 -18.14 15.32
N GLU A 52 -10.55 -18.35 14.07
CA GLU A 52 -10.44 -19.70 13.53
C GLU A 52 -8.96 -20.08 13.49
N LYS A 53 -8.51 -20.66 14.61
CA LYS A 53 -7.39 -21.60 14.60
C LYS A 53 -7.95 -22.87 13.95
N GLN A 54 -7.81 -23.06 12.65
CA GLN A 54 -7.71 -24.38 12.01
C GLN A 54 -7.53 -24.23 10.49
N ASN A 55 -6.54 -24.96 9.97
CA ASN A 55 -6.11 -25.09 8.58
C ASN A 55 -5.41 -23.86 7.96
N GLU A 56 -4.15 -23.66 8.36
CA GLU A 56 -3.17 -22.77 7.73
C GLU A 56 -2.72 -23.26 6.34
N ASN A 57 -3.66 -23.51 5.43
CA ASN A 57 -3.33 -23.23 4.03
C ASN A 57 -3.13 -21.72 3.98
N LYS A 58 -1.89 -21.28 3.69
CA LYS A 58 -1.47 -19.87 3.64
C LYS A 58 -2.36 -19.08 2.67
N LYS A 59 -3.52 -18.62 3.14
CA LYS A 59 -4.37 -17.69 2.40
C LYS A 59 -3.53 -16.48 2.05
N LEU A 60 -3.51 -16.13 0.77
CA LEU A 60 -2.78 -14.97 0.28
C LEU A 60 -3.35 -13.71 0.93
N LEU A 61 -2.54 -12.65 1.03
CA LEU A 61 -2.98 -11.43 1.70
C LEU A 61 -4.19 -10.81 0.98
N SER A 62 -4.24 -10.91 -0.35
CA SER A 62 -5.37 -10.45 -1.15
C SER A 62 -6.70 -11.18 -0.89
N GLU A 63 -6.66 -12.40 -0.37
CA GLU A 63 -7.88 -13.12 0.04
C GLU A 63 -8.40 -12.64 1.39
N LYS A 64 -7.48 -12.19 2.27
CA LYS A 64 -7.82 -11.65 3.59
C LYS A 64 -8.25 -10.19 3.50
N ILE A 65 -7.59 -9.42 2.63
CA ILE A 65 -7.82 -8.00 2.40
C ILE A 65 -8.01 -7.80 0.88
N PRO A 66 -9.22 -8.06 0.34
CA PRO A 66 -9.45 -7.92 -1.10
C PRO A 66 -9.44 -6.44 -1.50
N LEU A 67 -8.40 -6.03 -2.23
CA LEU A 67 -8.19 -4.65 -2.68
C LEU A 67 -7.99 -4.62 -4.20
N GLN A 68 -8.51 -3.56 -4.81
CA GLN A 68 -8.08 -3.12 -6.13
C GLN A 68 -6.99 -2.07 -5.93
N ILE A 69 -5.81 -2.30 -6.50
CA ILE A 69 -4.63 -1.49 -6.23
C ILE A 69 -4.20 -0.78 -7.50
N LEU A 70 -4.06 0.54 -7.42
CA LEU A 70 -3.38 1.37 -8.40
C LEU A 70 -2.06 1.87 -7.81
N LEU A 71 -0.95 1.38 -8.34
CA LEU A 71 0.39 1.78 -7.95
C LEU A 71 0.85 2.99 -8.79
N VAL A 72 1.17 4.11 -8.15
CA VAL A 72 1.76 5.27 -8.81
C VAL A 72 3.23 5.38 -8.42
N GLU A 73 4.15 5.20 -9.37
CA GLU A 73 5.61 5.30 -9.15
C GLU A 73 6.28 5.78 -10.45
N ASP A 74 7.09 6.83 -10.33
CA ASP A 74 7.75 7.53 -11.44
C ASP A 74 8.99 6.82 -11.98
N ASN A 75 9.58 5.94 -11.17
CA ASN A 75 10.70 5.13 -11.58
C ASN A 75 10.25 3.72 -12.02
N VAL A 76 10.42 3.40 -13.30
CA VAL A 76 10.06 2.10 -13.90
C VAL A 76 10.70 0.88 -13.21
N ILE A 77 11.90 1.01 -12.62
CA ILE A 77 12.55 -0.08 -11.89
C ILE A 77 11.84 -0.28 -10.55
N ASN A 78 11.59 0.79 -9.79
CA ASN A 78 10.85 0.73 -8.53
C ASN A 78 9.42 0.21 -8.75
N GLN A 79 8.77 0.64 -9.83
CA GLN A 79 7.43 0.20 -10.20
C GLN A 79 7.40 -1.31 -10.41
N LYS A 80 8.35 -1.87 -11.18
CA LYS A 80 8.47 -3.31 -11.40
C LYS A 80 8.72 -4.08 -10.10
N ILE A 81 9.54 -3.54 -9.20
CA ILE A 81 9.80 -4.15 -7.89
C ILE A 81 8.52 -4.19 -7.07
N ALA A 82 7.83 -3.05 -6.93
CA ALA A 82 6.61 -2.94 -6.15
C ALA A 82 5.48 -3.83 -6.73
N LEU A 83 5.30 -3.86 -8.05
CA LEU A 83 4.36 -4.78 -8.70
C LEU A 83 4.67 -6.23 -8.37
N ARG A 84 5.95 -6.64 -8.42
CA ARG A 84 6.36 -8.01 -8.06
C ARG A 84 6.08 -8.34 -6.59
N LEU A 85 6.24 -7.38 -5.68
CA LEU A 85 5.88 -7.57 -4.27
C LEU A 85 4.36 -7.74 -4.12
N LEU A 86 3.55 -6.91 -4.79
CA LEU A 86 2.10 -7.02 -4.77
C LEU A 86 1.61 -8.36 -5.34
N THR A 87 2.21 -8.84 -6.44
CA THR A 87 1.90 -10.17 -6.99
C THR A 87 2.21 -11.29 -6.01
N LYS A 88 3.35 -11.22 -5.28
CA LYS A 88 3.69 -12.20 -4.23
C LYS A 88 2.68 -12.21 -3.08
N LEU A 89 2.01 -11.08 -2.83
CA LEU A 89 0.94 -10.96 -1.84
C LEU A 89 -0.45 -11.39 -2.38
N GLY A 90 -0.53 -11.77 -3.65
CA GLY A 90 -1.75 -12.24 -4.31
C GLY A 90 -2.55 -11.14 -5.01
N TYR A 91 -2.03 -9.92 -5.14
CA TYR A 91 -2.72 -8.83 -5.82
C TYR A 91 -2.36 -8.73 -7.29
N ASN A 92 -3.35 -8.37 -8.10
CA ASN A 92 -3.14 -7.84 -9.44
C ASN A 92 -3.36 -6.32 -9.38
N ALA A 93 -2.30 -5.55 -9.57
CA ALA A 93 -2.32 -4.10 -9.44
C ALA A 93 -2.09 -3.45 -10.80
N ASP A 94 -2.85 -2.40 -11.09
CA ASP A 94 -2.52 -1.51 -12.19
C ASP A 94 -1.38 -0.58 -11.75
N SER A 95 -0.63 -0.05 -12.72
CA SER A 95 0.41 0.93 -12.45
C SER A 95 0.19 2.23 -13.21
N ALA A 96 0.80 3.32 -12.75
CA ALA A 96 0.92 4.59 -13.44
C ALA A 96 2.29 5.21 -13.14
N LEU A 97 2.82 6.00 -14.07
CA LEU A 97 4.14 6.63 -13.98
C LEU A 97 4.11 7.99 -13.27
N ASN A 98 2.94 8.55 -12.99
CA ASN A 98 2.80 9.81 -12.28
C ASN A 98 1.37 10.01 -11.77
N GLY A 99 1.17 11.06 -10.98
CA GLY A 99 -0.13 11.39 -10.39
C GLY A 99 -1.22 11.70 -11.43
N LEU A 100 -0.88 12.38 -12.53
CA LEU A 100 -1.86 12.70 -13.58
C LEU A 100 -2.39 11.43 -14.24
N GLU A 101 -1.49 10.52 -14.65
CA GLU A 101 -1.87 9.23 -15.20
C GLU A 101 -2.66 8.40 -14.17
N GLY A 102 -2.27 8.45 -12.90
CA GLY A 102 -3.00 7.78 -11.82
C GLY A 102 -4.44 8.26 -11.68
N ILE A 103 -4.67 9.58 -11.70
CA ILE A 103 -6.02 10.16 -11.64
C ILE A 103 -6.84 9.80 -12.88
N GLU A 104 -6.26 9.85 -14.08
CA GLU A 104 -6.97 9.44 -15.30
C GLU A 104 -7.38 7.97 -15.25
N LYS A 105 -6.49 7.07 -14.80
CA LYS A 105 -6.83 5.65 -14.60
C LYS A 105 -7.94 5.47 -13.57
N LEU A 106 -7.91 6.23 -12.48
CA LEU A 106 -8.96 6.19 -11.47
C LEU A 106 -10.33 6.57 -12.03
N LYS A 107 -10.40 7.63 -12.85
CA LYS A 107 -11.65 8.06 -13.51
C LYS A 107 -12.21 6.96 -14.41
N THR A 108 -11.35 6.28 -15.19
CA THR A 108 -11.79 5.19 -16.06
C THR A 108 -12.31 3.97 -15.29
N LYS A 109 -11.79 3.72 -14.08
CA LYS A 109 -12.21 2.58 -13.24
C LYS A 109 -13.45 2.85 -12.38
N ILE A 110 -13.74 4.12 -12.05
CA ILE A 110 -14.88 4.53 -11.20
C ILE A 110 -16.11 4.93 -12.04
N THR A 111 -16.18 4.56 -13.32
CA THR A 111 -17.44 4.75 -14.06
C THR A 111 -18.46 3.71 -13.58
N ILE A 112 -19.37 4.15 -12.72
CA ILE A 112 -20.54 3.41 -12.19
C ILE A 112 -21.69 3.55 -13.18
#